data_AF-A0A931ZXP3-F1
#
_entry.id   AF-A0A931ZXP3-F1
#
_cell.length_a   1.000
_cell.length_b   1.000
_cell.length_c   1.000
_cell.angle_alpha   90.00
_cell.angle_beta   90.00
_cell.angle_gamma   90.00
#
_symmetry.space_group_name_H-M   'P 1'
#
loop_
_entity.id
_entity.type
_entity.pdbx_description
1 polymer ?
#
loop_
_entity_poly.entity_id
_entity_poly.type
_entity_poly.pdbx_seq_one_letter_code
_entity_poly.pdbx_strand_id
1 'polypeptide(L)'
;MTLSIKGLALTAGILWGACYFLVGLANLIWPSYADAFLTWTASFYPGYNGPTGFGSVIVVTLYALVDGLVAGAVFAWLYNWLCSKLAGPSHAAAM
;
A
#
# COMPACT_ATOMS: atom_id res chain seq x y z
N MET A 1 3.05 3.48 22.59
CA MET A 1 3.45 4.35 21.46
C MET A 1 2.23 4.58 20.59
N THR A 2 2.11 5.75 19.96
CA THR A 2 1.04 6.04 19.00
C THR A 2 1.63 6.20 17.60
N LEU A 3 1.03 5.53 16.62
CA LEU A 3 1.42 5.68 15.22
C LEU A 3 0.71 6.91 14.64
N SER A 4 1.46 7.76 13.94
CA SER A 4 0.88 8.85 13.15
C SER A 4 0.11 8.26 11.97
N ILE A 5 -1.21 8.47 11.91
CA ILE A 5 -2.05 7.97 10.82
C ILE A 5 -1.57 8.53 9.48
N LYS A 6 -1.33 9.84 9.40
CA LYS A 6 -0.83 10.49 8.18
C LYS A 6 0.56 10.00 7.80
N GLY A 7 1.44 9.86 8.80
CA GLY A 7 2.81 9.40 8.58
C GLY A 7 2.83 7.98 8.03
N LEU A 8 2.10 7.05 8.65
CA LEU A 8 2.07 5.66 8.21
C LEU A 8 1.35 5.50 6.87
N ALA A 9 0.26 6.22 6.64
CA ALA A 9 -0.42 6.24 5.34
C ALA A 9 0.54 6.64 4.23
N LEU A 10 1.24 7.78 4.37
CA LEU A 10 2.16 8.27 3.35
C LEU A 10 3.33 7.32 3.12
N THR A 11 3.93 6.79 4.19
CA THR A 11 5.02 5.80 4.07
C THR A 11 4.57 4.55 3.33
N ALA A 12 3.42 3.97 3.71
CA ALA A 12 2.90 2.76 3.07
C ALA A 12 2.49 3.01 1.61
N GLY A 13 1.85 4.14 1.33
CA GLY A 13 1.49 4.56 -0.02
C GLY A 13 2.71 4.69 -0.94
N ILE A 14 3.71 5.46 -0.52
CA ILE A 14 4.93 5.67 -1.31
C ILE A 14 5.64 4.33 -1.55
N LEU A 15 5.79 3.51 -0.51
CA LEU A 15 6.48 2.23 -0.62
C LEU A 15 5.74 1.29 -1.57
N TRP A 16 4.42 1.14 -1.42
CA TRP A 16 3.63 0.23 -2.23
C TRP A 16 3.53 0.67 -3.69
N GLY A 17 3.29 1.97 -3.93
CA GLY A 17 3.35 2.56 -5.25
C GLY A 17 4.71 2.38 -5.91
N ALA A 18 5.81 2.63 -5.19
CA ALA A 18 7.17 2.45 -5.70
C ALA A 18 7.46 0.99 -6.08
N CYS A 19 7.00 0.01 -5.29
CA CYS A 19 7.12 -1.40 -5.63
C CYS A 19 6.44 -1.73 -6.96
N TYR A 20 5.17 -1.31 -7.15
CA TYR A 20 4.47 -1.53 -8.41
C TYR A 20 5.10 -0.80 -9.59
N PHE A 21 5.61 0.41 -9.37
CA PHE A 21 6.32 1.16 -10.39
C PHE A 21 7.57 0.42 -10.85
N LEU A 22 8.42 -0.02 -9.93
CA LEU A 22 9.64 -0.76 -10.24
C LEU A 22 9.34 -2.11 -10.90
N VAL A 23 8.33 -2.84 -10.42
CA VAL A 23 7.89 -4.11 -11.04
C VAL A 23 7.37 -3.88 -12.46
N GLY A 24 6.55 -2.84 -12.66
CA GLY A 24 6.05 -2.47 -13.98
C GLY A 24 7.18 -2.06 -14.94
N LEU A 25 8.15 -1.26 -14.48
CA LEU A 25 9.33 -0.92 -15.28
C LEU A 25 10.17 -2.17 -15.61
N ALA A 26 10.39 -3.07 -14.65
CA ALA A 26 11.10 -4.31 -14.89
C ALA A 26 10.38 -5.18 -15.92
N ASN A 27 9.05 -5.25 -15.89
CA ASN A 27 8.26 -5.95 -16.90
C ASN A 27 8.40 -5.34 -18.31
N LEU A 28 8.53 -4.01 -18.44
CA LEU A 28 8.80 -3.39 -19.74
C LEU A 28 10.15 -3.79 -20.33
N ILE A 29 11.15 -4.04 -19.49
CA ILE A 29 12.49 -4.47 -19.91
C ILE A 29 12.51 -5.98 -20.16
N TRP A 30 11.82 -6.74 -19.31
CA TRP A 30 11.72 -8.20 -19.35
C TRP A 30 10.24 -8.61 -19.34
N PRO A 31 9.61 -8.81 -20.51
CA PRO A 31 8.16 -9.00 -20.60
C PRO A 31 7.58 -10.14 -19.75
N SER A 32 8.36 -11.15 -19.39
CA SER A 32 7.93 -12.24 -18.52
C SER A 32 8.04 -11.94 -17.01
N TYR A 33 8.76 -10.89 -16.61
CA TYR A 33 8.98 -10.57 -15.21
C TYR A 33 7.67 -10.12 -14.54
N ALA A 34 7.24 -10.86 -13.52
CA ALA A 34 6.02 -10.59 -12.75
C ALA A 34 4.72 -10.52 -13.58
N ASP A 35 4.70 -11.11 -14.78
CA ASP A 35 3.56 -11.05 -15.70
C ASP A 35 2.26 -11.57 -15.08
N ALA A 36 2.33 -12.73 -14.39
CA ALA A 36 1.17 -13.29 -13.70
C ALA A 36 0.64 -12.37 -12.57
N PHE A 37 1.53 -11.70 -11.85
CA PHE A 37 1.17 -10.77 -10.78
C PHE A 37 0.50 -9.51 -11.35
N LEU A 38 1.07 -8.91 -12.39
CA LEU A 38 0.50 -7.76 -13.08
C LEU A 38 -0.81 -8.13 -13.80
N THR A 39 -0.93 -9.33 -14.34
CA THR A 39 -2.21 -9.76 -14.95
C THR A 39 -3.29 -9.95 -13.90
N TRP A 40 -2.95 -10.51 -12.73
CA TRP A 40 -3.90 -10.69 -11.64
C TRP A 40 -4.45 -9.37 -11.10
N THR A 41 -3.64 -8.30 -11.08
CA THR A 41 -4.07 -7.00 -10.54
C THR A 41 -5.15 -6.32 -11.39
N ALA A 42 -5.26 -6.68 -12.67
CA ALA A 42 -6.37 -6.25 -13.52
C ALA A 42 -7.75 -6.72 -13.01
N SER A 43 -7.81 -7.74 -12.14
CA SER A 43 -9.07 -8.22 -11.58
C SER A 43 -9.70 -7.28 -10.55
N PHE A 44 -8.92 -6.36 -9.97
CA PHE A 44 -9.40 -5.45 -8.91
C PHE A 44 -9.02 -3.98 -9.11
N TYR A 45 -8.25 -3.63 -10.14
CA TYR A 45 -7.95 -2.24 -10.52
C TYR A 45 -8.73 -1.82 -11.78
N PRO A 46 -9.83 -1.06 -11.65
CA PRO A 46 -10.63 -0.64 -12.80
C PRO A 46 -9.82 0.15 -13.83
N GLY A 47 -9.96 -0.20 -15.11
CA GLY A 47 -9.24 0.48 -16.20
C GLY A 47 -7.77 0.07 -16.35
N TYR A 48 -7.25 -0.79 -15.48
CA TYR A 48 -5.99 -1.48 -15.70
C TYR A 48 -6.23 -2.81 -16.41
N ASN A 49 -5.66 -2.98 -17.61
CA ASN A 49 -5.90 -4.15 -18.46
C ASN A 49 -4.70 -5.12 -18.49
N GLY A 50 -3.87 -5.10 -17.44
CA GLY A 50 -2.63 -5.86 -17.38
C GLY A 50 -1.42 -5.12 -17.95
N PRO A 51 -0.26 -5.78 -18.07
CA PRO A 51 1.00 -5.16 -18.46
C PRO A 51 1.05 -4.81 -19.97
N THR A 52 0.44 -3.69 -20.36
CA THR A 52 0.39 -3.23 -21.76
C THR A 52 1.10 -1.89 -21.95
N GLY A 53 2.42 -1.88 -21.80
CA GLY A 53 3.25 -0.69 -22.01
C GLY A 53 3.23 0.30 -20.84
N PHE A 54 3.88 1.45 -21.04
CA PHE A 54 4.17 2.42 -19.98
C PHE A 54 2.92 3.04 -19.35
N GLY A 55 1.86 3.26 -20.13
CA GLY A 55 0.59 3.77 -19.59
C GLY A 55 0.02 2.83 -18.51
N SER A 56 0.13 1.52 -18.69
CA SER A 56 -0.33 0.55 -17.69
C SER A 56 0.52 0.61 -16.41
N VAL A 57 1.83 0.88 -16.52
CA VAL A 57 2.73 1.06 -15.37
C VAL A 57 2.28 2.24 -14.51
N ILE A 58 1.89 3.36 -15.14
CA ILE A 58 1.39 4.53 -14.42
C ILE A 58 0.07 4.21 -13.72
N VAL A 59 -0.88 3.59 -14.43
CA VAL A 59 -2.19 3.24 -13.88
C VAL A 59 -2.05 2.33 -12.65
N VAL A 60 -1.30 1.24 -12.76
CA VAL A 60 -1.13 0.29 -11.64
C VAL A 60 -0.38 0.92 -10.46
N THR A 61 0.58 1.81 -10.73
CA THR A 61 1.31 2.55 -9.69
C THR A 61 0.40 3.49 -8.90
N LEU A 62 -0.49 4.21 -9.58
CA LEU A 62 -1.42 5.14 -8.92
C LEU A 62 -2.44 4.39 -8.06
N TYR A 63 -2.95 3.25 -8.54
CA TYR A 63 -3.80 2.38 -7.72
C TYR A 63 -3.06 1.83 -6.51
N ALA A 64 -1.85 1.29 -6.70
CA ALA A 64 -1.03 0.82 -5.59
C ALA A 64 -0.70 1.93 -4.58
N LEU A 65 -0.45 3.16 -5.03
CA LEU A 65 -0.27 4.31 -4.14
C LEU A 65 -1.50 4.52 -3.26
N VAL A 66 -2.70 4.52 -3.85
CA VAL A 66 -3.97 4.67 -3.13
C VAL A 66 -4.19 3.53 -2.14
N ASP A 67 -3.95 2.29 -2.56
CA ASP A 67 -4.06 1.11 -1.70
C ASP A 67 -3.13 1.22 -0.48
N GLY A 68 -1.88 1.60 -0.70
CA GLY A 68 -0.90 1.76 0.38
C GLY A 68 -1.28 2.89 1.33
N LEU A 69 -1.81 4.02 0.81
CA LEU A 69 -2.31 5.12 1.63
C LEU A 69 -3.46 4.64 2.55
N VAL A 70 -4.43 3.94 1.99
CA VAL A 70 -5.60 3.43 2.72
C VAL A 70 -5.17 2.37 3.72
N ALA A 71 -4.38 1.38 3.30
CA ALA A 71 -3.90 0.31 4.16
C ALA A 71 -3.07 0.85 5.34
N GLY A 72 -2.16 1.79 5.08
CA GLY A 72 -1.36 2.43 6.12
C GLY A 72 -2.20 3.25 7.11
N ALA A 73 -3.21 3.98 6.62
CA ALA A 73 -4.12 4.73 7.48
C ALA A 73 -4.94 3.80 8.39
N VAL A 74 -5.53 2.74 7.81
CA VAL A 74 -6.30 1.73 8.54
C VAL A 74 -5.42 1.00 9.56
N PHE A 75 -4.19 0.66 9.18
CA PHE A 75 -3.24 -0.01 10.07
C PHE A 75 -2.90 0.85 11.28
N ALA A 76 -2.54 2.13 11.08
CA ALA A 76 -2.22 3.04 12.17
C ALA A 76 -3.42 3.23 13.11
N TRP A 77 -4.62 3.40 12.54
CA TRP A 77 -5.84 3.53 13.31
C TRP A 77 -6.12 2.29 14.16
N LEU A 78 -6.11 1.11 13.55
CA LEU A 78 -6.39 -0.16 14.23
C LEU A 78 -5.35 -0.45 15.33
N TYR A 79 -4.07 -0.23 15.02
CA TYR A 79 -2.98 -0.39 15.98
C TYR A 79 -3.19 0.51 17.21
N ASN A 80 -3.45 1.80 16.99
CA ASN A 80 -3.67 2.75 18.08
C ASN A 80 -4.90 2.37 18.92
N TRP A 81 -6.00 1.96 18.26
CA TRP A 81 -7.21 1.51 18.95
C TRP A 81 -6.95 0.29 19.84
N LEU A 82 -6.23 -0.73 19.32
CA LEU A 82 -5.85 -1.91 20.10
C LEU A 82 -4.96 -1.54 21.28
N CYS A 83 -3.96 -0.68 21.08
CA CYS A 83 -3.11 -0.21 22.18
C CYS A 83 -3.93 0.48 23.28
N SER A 84 -4.93 1.29 22.93
CA SER A 84 -5.81 1.94 23.90
C SER A 84 -6.73 0.96 24.65
N LYS A 85 -7.12 -0.16 24.04
CA LYS A 85 -8.00 -1.17 24.68
C LYS A 85 -7.25 -2.20 25.51
N LEU A 86 -6.01 -2.52 25.11
CA LEU A 86 -5.19 -3.55 25.75
C LEU A 86 -4.29 -2.99 26.87
N ALA A 87 -4.11 -1.66 26.95
CA ALA A 87 -3.50 -1.04 28.11
C ALA A 87 -4.42 -1.26 29.34
N GLY A 88 -4.03 -2.17 30.23
CA GLY A 88 -4.75 -2.43 31.48
C GLY A 88 -4.79 -1.22 32.43
N PRO A 89 -5.49 -1.31 33.58
CA PRO A 89 -5.75 -0.18 34.49
C PRO A 89 -4.52 0.54 35.07
N SER A 90 -3.31 0.01 34.89
CA SER A 90 -2.09 0.42 35.60
C SER A 90 -1.40 1.69 35.06
N HIS A 91 -1.90 2.34 34.00
CA HIS A 91 -1.30 3.59 33.48
C HIS A 91 -2.06 4.87 33.88
N ALA A 92 -3.22 4.77 34.54
CA ALA A 92 -3.97 5.95 35.00
C ALA A 92 -3.44 6.55 36.31
N ALA A 93 -2.51 5.88 37.00
CA ALA A 93 -1.98 6.31 38.31
C ALA A 93 -0.59 6.96 38.24
N ALA A 94 0.00 7.14 37.05
CA ALA A 94 1.38 7.62 36.90
C ALA A 94 1.55 8.77 35.88
N MET A 95 0.47 9.49 35.55
CA MET A 95 0.54 10.78 34.84
C MET A 95 -0.15 11.87 35.65
#